data_AF-A0AA35RI29-F1
#
_entry.id   AF-A0AA35RI29-F1
#
_cell.length_a   1.000
_cell.length_b   1.000
_cell.length_c   1.000
_cell.angle_alpha   90.00
_cell.angle_beta   90.00
_cell.angle_gamma   90.00
#
_symmetry.space_group_name_H-M   'P 1'
#
loop_
_entity.id
_entity.type
_entity.pdbx_description
1 polymer ?
#
loop_
_entity_poly.entity_id
_entity_poly.type
_entity_poly.pdbx_seq_one_letter_code
_entity_poly.pdbx_strand_id
1 'polypeptide(L)'
;MGERVMRIPEKLMMTSETAKTSQLGPLIARDRMLQVMPNVALALHLLNERYNPKSFWKPYIDILPATFSLPLWFDRSQLELLTGSPCLSDSLQHVRSVGKLYSHLHKLLRAHGDTSIYLYSVGFYYDDFVWAVSAVMSRQNEIPHERDETQSKLALIPLWDMCNHWPGENRKNMHCSIEENLLG
;
A
#
# COMPACT_ATOMS: atom_id res chain seq x y z
N MET A 1 25.62 21.64 1.91
CA MET A 1 25.07 21.85 0.54
C MET A 1 24.06 20.75 0.28
N GLY A 2 22.81 21.09 -0.06
CA GLY A 2 21.75 20.13 -0.36
C GLY A 2 21.34 20.30 -1.81
N GLU A 3 21.78 19.37 -2.67
CA GLU A 3 21.33 19.32 -4.06
C GLU A 3 20.03 18.50 -4.14
N ARG A 4 19.04 19.01 -4.88
CA ARG A 4 17.76 18.30 -5.08
C ARG A 4 17.96 17.20 -6.12
N VAL A 5 18.09 15.95 -5.65
CA VAL A 5 18.39 14.79 -6.51
C VAL A 5 17.13 14.20 -7.18
N MET A 6 15.95 14.34 -6.57
CA MET A 6 14.71 13.73 -7.10
C MET A 6 13.46 14.56 -6.78
N ARG A 7 12.52 14.63 -7.72
CA ARG A 7 11.15 15.15 -7.53
C ARG A 7 10.19 14.19 -8.22
N ILE A 8 9.23 13.66 -7.48
CA ILE A 8 8.20 12.76 -8.01
C ILE A 8 6.87 13.52 -8.05
N PRO A 9 6.28 13.74 -9.25
CA PRO A 9 4.95 14.31 -9.35
C PRO A 9 3.91 13.44 -8.66
N GLU A 10 2.99 14.07 -7.94
CA GLU A 10 1.96 13.39 -7.16
C GLU A 10 1.06 12.46 -7.98
N LYS A 11 0.77 12.84 -9.24
CA LYS A 11 0.03 12.01 -10.19
C LYS A 11 0.65 10.63 -10.46
N LEU A 12 1.93 10.43 -10.14
CA LEU A 12 2.59 9.13 -10.26
C LEU A 12 2.36 8.24 -9.04
N MET A 13 2.00 8.82 -7.90
CA MET A 13 1.84 8.10 -6.63
C MET A 13 0.55 7.28 -6.62
N MET A 14 0.57 6.13 -5.94
CA MET A 14 -0.65 5.41 -5.57
C MET A 14 -1.02 5.80 -4.15
N THR A 15 -2.23 6.28 -3.90
CA THR A 15 -2.61 6.80 -2.59
C THR A 15 -3.93 6.22 -2.09
N SER A 16 -4.21 6.41 -0.79
CA SER A 16 -5.53 6.12 -0.23
C SER A 16 -6.65 6.90 -0.92
N GLU A 17 -6.36 8.05 -1.55
CA GLU A 17 -7.34 8.84 -2.31
C GLU A 17 -7.55 8.27 -3.73
N THR A 18 -6.49 7.85 -4.43
CA THR A 18 -6.65 7.20 -5.74
C THR A 18 -7.41 5.88 -5.61
N ALA A 19 -7.26 5.19 -4.46
CA ALA A 19 -8.08 4.03 -4.13
C ALA A 19 -9.59 4.38 -4.08
N LYS A 20 -9.96 5.48 -3.43
CA LYS A 20 -11.36 5.94 -3.30
C LYS A 20 -11.97 6.41 -4.62
N THR A 21 -11.16 6.93 -5.55
CA THR A 21 -11.63 7.37 -6.88
C THR A 21 -11.55 6.28 -7.95
N SER A 22 -11.00 5.10 -7.62
CA SER A 22 -10.95 3.93 -8.48
C SER A 22 -12.27 3.14 -8.50
N GLN A 23 -12.30 2.02 -9.23
CA GLN A 23 -13.39 1.02 -9.20
C GLN A 23 -13.67 0.49 -7.78
N LEU A 24 -12.70 0.54 -6.86
CA LEU A 24 -12.89 0.16 -5.46
C LEU A 24 -13.63 1.23 -4.64
N GLY A 25 -13.84 2.44 -5.17
CA GLY A 25 -14.47 3.55 -4.45
C GLY A 25 -15.81 3.20 -3.79
N PRO A 26 -16.79 2.63 -4.53
CA PRO A 26 -18.06 2.19 -3.96
C PRO A 26 -17.92 1.12 -2.87
N LEU A 27 -16.93 0.22 -3.00
CA LEU A 27 -16.63 -0.81 -2.01
C LEU A 27 -16.08 -0.18 -0.72
N ILE A 28 -15.09 0.72 -0.85
CA ILE A 28 -14.47 1.45 0.26
C ILE A 28 -15.51 2.32 0.98
N ALA A 29 -16.38 3.01 0.24
CA ALA A 29 -17.42 3.86 0.80
C ALA A 29 -18.50 3.10 1.60
N ARG A 30 -18.64 1.78 1.38
CA ARG A 30 -19.63 0.94 2.08
C ARG A 30 -19.08 0.22 3.31
N ASP A 31 -17.78 -0.02 3.35
CA ASP A 31 -17.14 -0.79 4.43
C ASP A 31 -16.38 0.12 5.41
N ARG A 32 -16.82 0.12 6.68
CA ARG A 32 -16.23 0.97 7.71
C ARG A 32 -14.75 0.66 7.96
N MET A 33 -14.32 -0.60 7.80
CA MET A 33 -12.92 -0.97 8.02
C MET A 33 -12.03 -0.35 6.94
N LEU A 34 -12.43 -0.43 5.67
CA LEU A 34 -11.70 0.21 4.56
C LEU A 34 -11.64 1.74 4.68
N GLN A 35 -12.64 2.38 5.30
CA GLN A 35 -12.62 3.83 5.54
C GLN A 35 -11.60 4.25 6.61
N VAL A 36 -11.43 3.44 7.66
CA VAL A 36 -10.55 3.77 8.80
C VAL A 36 -9.14 3.18 8.67
N MET A 37 -8.95 2.22 7.75
CA MET A 37 -7.66 1.56 7.50
C MET A 37 -7.13 1.89 6.10
N PRO A 38 -6.52 3.08 5.90
CA PRO A 38 -6.02 3.51 4.60
C PRO A 38 -4.92 2.60 4.03
N ASN A 39 -4.15 1.94 4.89
CA ASN A 39 -3.17 0.93 4.49
C ASN A 39 -3.80 -0.32 3.86
N VAL A 40 -4.93 -0.78 4.39
CA VAL A 40 -5.67 -1.92 3.82
C VAL A 40 -6.35 -1.52 2.51
N ALA A 41 -6.94 -0.32 2.46
CA ALA A 41 -7.50 0.22 1.22
C ALA A 41 -6.43 0.38 0.13
N LEU A 42 -5.25 0.87 0.48
CA LEU A 42 -4.11 1.01 -0.44
C LEU A 42 -3.58 -0.36 -0.90
N ALA A 43 -3.51 -1.36 -0.02
CA ALA A 43 -3.13 -2.72 -0.40
C ALA A 43 -4.13 -3.35 -1.37
N LEU A 44 -5.43 -3.17 -1.13
CA LEU A 44 -6.48 -3.64 -2.03
C LEU A 44 -6.40 -2.94 -3.40
N HIS A 45 -6.14 -1.64 -3.41
CA HIS A 45 -5.94 -0.86 -4.63
C HIS A 45 -4.71 -1.32 -5.41
N LEU A 46 -3.57 -1.50 -4.75
CA LEU A 46 -2.36 -2.05 -5.35
C LEU A 46 -2.63 -3.41 -6.01
N LEU A 47 -3.35 -4.29 -5.31
CA LEU A 47 -3.63 -5.62 -5.83
C LEU A 47 -4.63 -5.59 -7.00
N ASN A 48 -5.66 -4.76 -6.94
CA ASN A 48 -6.61 -4.61 -8.05
C ASN A 48 -5.91 -4.07 -9.31
N GLU A 49 -5.04 -3.08 -9.14
CA GLU A 49 -4.25 -2.52 -10.25
C GLU A 49 -3.23 -3.52 -10.81
N ARG A 50 -2.68 -4.41 -9.97
CA ARG A 50 -1.80 -5.50 -10.44
C ARG A 50 -2.49 -6.41 -11.44
N TYR A 51 -3.78 -6.69 -11.21
CA TYR A 51 -4.59 -7.52 -12.11
C TYR A 51 -5.17 -6.76 -13.31
N ASN A 52 -5.07 -5.43 -13.33
CA ASN A 52 -5.48 -4.61 -14.45
C ASN A 52 -4.37 -4.52 -15.51
N PRO A 53 -4.49 -5.16 -16.69
CA PRO A 53 -3.44 -5.13 -17.71
C PRO A 53 -3.21 -3.73 -18.31
N LYS A 54 -4.17 -2.82 -18.15
CA LYS A 54 -4.11 -1.42 -18.61
C LYS A 54 -3.84 -0.45 -17.46
N SER A 55 -3.36 -0.94 -16.32
CA SER A 55 -3.06 -0.09 -15.18
C SER A 55 -2.02 0.97 -15.54
N PHE A 56 -2.30 2.22 -15.17
CA PHE A 56 -1.32 3.31 -15.25
C PHE A 56 -0.07 3.01 -14.42
N TRP A 57 -0.24 2.34 -13.27
CA TRP A 57 0.85 2.00 -12.35
C TRP A 57 1.53 0.67 -12.68
N LYS A 58 1.17 -0.01 -13.77
CA LYS A 58 1.78 -1.29 -14.17
C LYS A 58 3.31 -1.27 -14.17
N PRO A 59 4.01 -0.24 -14.71
CA PRO A 59 5.47 -0.19 -14.67
C PRO A 59 6.05 -0.14 -13.26
N TYR A 60 5.36 0.53 -12.32
CA TYR A 60 5.77 0.57 -10.92
C TYR A 60 5.50 -0.77 -10.22
N ILE A 61 4.33 -1.36 -10.46
CA ILE A 61 3.95 -2.64 -9.86
C ILE A 61 4.90 -3.75 -10.30
N ASP A 62 5.32 -3.75 -11.57
CA ASP A 62 6.19 -4.79 -12.16
C ASP A 62 7.62 -4.80 -11.60
N ILE A 63 8.07 -3.69 -11.01
CA ILE A 63 9.40 -3.60 -10.38
C ILE A 63 9.37 -3.84 -8.87
N LEU A 64 8.19 -4.02 -8.27
CA LEU A 64 8.09 -4.34 -6.85
C LEU A 64 8.66 -5.73 -6.56
N PRO A 65 9.23 -5.95 -5.35
CA PRO A 65 9.73 -7.25 -4.96
C PRO A 65 8.64 -8.33 -5.03
N ALA A 66 8.99 -9.51 -5.54
CA ALA A 66 8.09 -10.66 -5.55
C ALA A 66 7.90 -11.26 -4.15
N THR A 67 8.89 -11.10 -3.26
CA THR A 67 8.93 -11.67 -1.90
C THR A 67 9.47 -10.65 -0.90
N PHE A 68 9.14 -10.82 0.37
CA PHE A 68 9.56 -9.93 1.45
C PHE A 68 10.13 -10.71 2.63
N SER A 69 11.09 -10.11 3.34
CA SER A 69 11.68 -10.68 4.56
C SER A 69 10.89 -10.24 5.81
N LEU A 70 9.58 -10.48 5.80
CA LEU A 70 8.66 -10.09 6.88
C LEU A 70 8.17 -11.34 7.63
N PRO A 71 7.83 -11.27 8.92
CA PRO A 71 7.33 -12.42 9.66
C PRO A 71 6.09 -13.08 9.06
N LEU A 72 5.31 -12.33 8.27
CA LEU A 72 4.16 -12.84 7.52
C LEU A 72 4.55 -13.90 6.47
N TRP A 73 5.80 -13.91 6.03
CA TRP A 73 6.38 -14.84 5.05
C TRP A 73 7.23 -15.92 5.69
N PHE A 74 7.39 -15.91 7.03
CA PHE A 74 8.27 -16.84 7.69
C PHE A 74 7.66 -18.24 7.73
N ASP A 75 8.48 -19.23 7.41
CA ASP A 75 8.14 -20.62 7.68
C ASP A 75 8.23 -20.93 9.18
N ARG A 76 7.84 -22.15 9.53
CA ARG A 76 7.87 -22.61 10.92
C ARG A 76 9.27 -22.53 11.53
N SER A 77 10.31 -22.90 10.79
CA SER A 77 11.68 -22.90 11.32
C SER A 77 12.17 -21.48 11.61
N GLN A 78 11.81 -20.52 10.76
CA GLN A 78 12.13 -19.10 10.94
C GLN A 78 11.36 -18.49 12.12
N LEU A 79 10.10 -18.88 12.33
CA LEU A 79 9.34 -18.48 13.51
C LEU A 79 9.89 -19.09 14.80
N GLU A 80 10.38 -20.34 14.76
CA GLU A 80 11.02 -21.00 15.90
C GLU A 80 12.27 -20.25 16.37
N LEU A 81 13.01 -19.58 15.47
CA LEU A 81 14.14 -18.71 15.83
C LEU A 81 13.73 -17.49 16.67
N LEU A 82 12.45 -17.09 16.63
CA LEU A 82 11.94 -15.98 17.44
C LEU A 82 11.49 -16.43 18.84
N THR A 83 11.54 -17.72 19.15
CA THR A 83 11.11 -18.28 20.44
C THR A 83 11.87 -17.63 21.59
N GLY A 84 11.13 -17.21 22.62
CA GLY A 84 11.69 -16.50 23.78
C GLY A 84 11.83 -14.99 23.59
N SER A 85 11.58 -14.45 22.39
CA SER A 85 11.48 -13.01 22.14
C SER A 85 10.03 -12.52 22.14
N PRO A 86 9.76 -11.25 22.52
CA PRO A 86 8.44 -10.64 22.34
C PRO A 86 8.05 -10.49 20.86
N CYS A 87 9.02 -10.52 19.94
CA CYS A 87 8.77 -10.43 18.51
C CYS A 87 7.94 -11.60 17.97
N LEU A 88 8.02 -12.79 18.59
CA LEU A 88 7.21 -13.93 18.17
C LEU A 88 5.72 -13.69 18.40
N SER A 89 5.32 -13.19 19.56
CA SER A 89 3.90 -12.93 19.85
C SER A 89 3.32 -11.87 18.92
N ASP A 90 4.09 -10.81 18.64
CA ASP A 90 3.67 -9.74 17.73
C ASP A 90 3.54 -10.25 16.30
N SER A 91 4.49 -11.07 15.85
CA SER A 91 4.46 -11.71 14.52
C SER A 91 3.23 -12.59 14.35
N LEU A 92 2.96 -13.47 15.32
CA LEU A 92 1.78 -14.34 15.29
C LEU A 92 0.48 -13.53 15.35
N GLN A 93 0.44 -12.45 16.14
CA GLN A 93 -0.72 -11.56 16.19
C GLN A 93 -0.95 -10.85 14.84
N HIS A 94 0.12 -10.44 14.17
CA HIS A 94 0.04 -9.82 12.85
C HIS A 94 -0.49 -10.81 11.80
N VAL A 95 0.07 -12.03 11.73
CA VAL A 95 -0.40 -13.10 10.83
C VAL A 95 -1.90 -13.39 11.03
N ARG A 96 -2.33 -13.54 12.29
CA ARG A 96 -3.76 -13.75 12.61
C ARG A 96 -4.63 -12.58 12.17
N SER A 97 -4.17 -11.36 12.35
CA SER A 97 -4.91 -10.16 11.96
C SER A 97 -5.07 -10.08 10.44
N VAL A 98 -4.00 -10.36 9.68
CA VAL A 98 -4.04 -10.41 8.21
C VAL A 98 -5.00 -11.50 7.71
N GLY A 99 -4.99 -12.69 8.31
CA GLY A 99 -5.93 -13.77 7.96
C GLY A 99 -7.40 -13.40 8.19
N LYS A 100 -7.70 -12.66 9.27
CA LYS A 100 -9.05 -12.13 9.54
C LYS A 100 -9.45 -11.07 8.51
N LEU A 101 -8.55 -10.14 8.19
CA LEU A 101 -8.77 -9.12 7.16
C LEU A 101 -9.06 -9.75 5.79
N TYR A 102 -8.25 -10.73 5.39
CA TYR A 102 -8.49 -11.48 4.14
C TYR A 102 -9.88 -12.10 4.12
N SER A 103 -10.25 -12.82 5.19
CA SER A 103 -11.56 -13.50 5.28
C SER A 103 -12.73 -12.52 5.19
N HIS A 104 -12.58 -11.33 5.80
CA HIS A 104 -13.57 -10.25 5.73
C HIS A 104 -13.68 -9.68 4.31
N LEU A 105 -12.54 -9.28 3.72
CA LEU A 105 -12.48 -8.69 2.39
C LEU A 105 -12.97 -9.66 1.30
N HIS A 106 -12.64 -10.95 1.41
CA HIS A 106 -13.13 -11.96 0.49
C HIS A 106 -14.67 -12.04 0.51
N LYS A 107 -15.29 -12.03 1.69
CA LYS A 107 -16.77 -11.99 1.81
C LYS A 107 -17.34 -10.68 1.26
N LEU A 108 -16.69 -9.56 1.57
CA LEU A 108 -17.11 -8.23 1.14
C LEU A 108 -17.11 -8.11 -0.39
N LEU A 109 -16.02 -8.52 -1.06
CA LEU A 109 -15.92 -8.52 -2.52
C LEU A 109 -17.01 -9.39 -3.17
N ARG A 110 -17.24 -10.58 -2.61
CA ARG A 110 -18.27 -11.50 -3.11
C ARG A 110 -19.69 -10.94 -2.95
N ALA A 111 -19.97 -10.28 -1.83
CA ALA A 111 -21.25 -9.63 -1.58
C ALA A 111 -21.46 -8.38 -2.44
N HIS A 112 -20.38 -7.66 -2.77
CA HIS A 112 -20.45 -6.48 -3.62
C HIS A 112 -20.77 -6.83 -5.07
N GLY A 113 -20.15 -7.90 -5.60
CA GLY A 113 -20.54 -8.48 -6.89
C GLY A 113 -20.22 -7.63 -8.13
N ASP A 114 -19.40 -6.58 -7.99
CA ASP A 114 -19.04 -5.70 -9.10
C ASP A 114 -17.95 -6.34 -9.97
N THR A 115 -18.32 -6.73 -11.19
CA THR A 115 -17.42 -7.37 -12.17
C THR A 115 -16.38 -6.42 -12.75
N SER A 116 -16.53 -5.10 -12.54
CA SER A 116 -15.50 -4.13 -12.94
C SER A 116 -14.25 -4.22 -12.05
N ILE A 117 -14.39 -4.70 -10.81
CA ILE A 117 -13.27 -4.94 -9.89
C ILE A 117 -12.56 -6.23 -10.30
N TYR A 118 -11.28 -6.12 -10.68
CA TYR A 118 -10.48 -7.26 -11.15
C TYR A 118 -10.34 -8.36 -10.10
N LEU A 119 -10.30 -8.00 -8.81
CA LEU A 119 -10.24 -8.99 -7.71
C LEU A 119 -11.49 -9.87 -7.63
N TYR A 120 -12.64 -9.38 -8.11
CA TYR A 120 -13.85 -10.19 -8.21
C TYR A 120 -13.82 -11.12 -9.43
N SER A 121 -13.35 -10.61 -10.58
CA SER A 121 -13.38 -11.34 -11.85
C SER A 121 -12.27 -12.38 -12.01
N VAL A 122 -11.04 -12.06 -11.59
CA VAL A 122 -9.87 -12.96 -11.70
C VAL A 122 -9.75 -13.89 -10.49
N GLY A 123 -10.22 -13.43 -9.33
CA GLY A 123 -10.11 -14.14 -8.05
C GLY A 123 -9.25 -13.38 -7.05
N PHE A 124 -9.61 -13.51 -5.77
CA PHE A 124 -8.92 -12.88 -4.66
C PHE A 124 -8.31 -13.95 -3.76
N TYR A 125 -7.00 -14.17 -3.92
CA TYR A 125 -6.26 -15.22 -3.21
C TYR A 125 -5.48 -14.68 -2.02
N TYR A 126 -5.23 -15.54 -1.03
CA TYR A 126 -4.57 -15.16 0.22
C TYR A 126 -3.12 -14.69 -0.01
N ASP A 127 -2.34 -15.42 -0.80
CA ASP A 127 -0.92 -15.13 -1.03
C ASP A 127 -0.73 -13.78 -1.74
N ASP A 128 -1.63 -13.46 -2.67
CA ASP A 128 -1.66 -12.16 -3.35
C ASP A 128 -1.96 -11.01 -2.39
N PHE A 129 -2.91 -11.23 -1.48
CA PHE A 129 -3.25 -10.26 -0.45
C PHE A 129 -2.08 -10.06 0.52
N VAL A 130 -1.43 -11.14 0.94
CA VAL A 130 -0.20 -11.10 1.76
C VAL A 130 0.89 -10.30 1.06
N TRP A 131 1.09 -10.53 -0.23
CA TRP A 131 2.02 -9.74 -1.05
C TRP A 131 1.68 -8.25 -1.05
N ALA A 132 0.42 -7.90 -1.28
CA ALA A 132 0.01 -6.49 -1.34
C ALA A 132 0.17 -5.78 0.02
N VAL A 133 -0.23 -6.44 1.11
CA VAL A 133 -0.03 -5.91 2.48
C VAL A 133 1.46 -5.73 2.78
N SER A 134 2.30 -6.66 2.35
CA SER A 134 3.76 -6.61 2.56
C SER A 134 4.42 -5.48 1.77
N ALA A 135 4.00 -5.28 0.52
CA ALA A 135 4.46 -4.17 -0.31
C ALA A 135 4.10 -2.83 0.33
N VAL A 136 2.84 -2.65 0.75
CA VAL A 136 2.40 -1.43 1.42
C VAL A 136 3.12 -1.22 2.75
N MET A 137 3.18 -2.22 3.61
CA MET A 137 3.82 -2.08 4.94
C MET A 137 5.30 -1.69 4.85
N SER A 138 6.02 -2.15 3.82
CA SER A 138 7.45 -1.85 3.66
C SER A 138 7.76 -0.54 2.93
N ARG A 139 6.78 0.07 2.24
CA ARG A 139 6.99 1.20 1.31
C ARG A 139 6.02 2.36 1.48
N GLN A 140 5.02 2.25 2.34
CA GLN A 140 4.05 3.32 2.55
C GLN A 140 4.68 4.54 3.20
N ASN A 141 4.24 5.72 2.77
CA ASN A 141 4.62 7.00 3.33
C ASN A 141 3.38 7.83 3.62
N GLU A 142 3.45 8.65 4.67
CA GLU A 142 2.45 9.70 4.90
C GLU A 142 2.90 10.97 4.21
N ILE A 143 2.06 11.48 3.32
CA ILE A 143 2.27 12.77 2.63
C ILE A 143 1.12 13.72 2.97
N PRO A 144 1.35 15.05 2.99
CA PRO A 144 0.28 16.02 3.17
C PRO A 144 -0.79 15.91 2.09
N HIS A 145 -2.03 16.24 2.44
CA HIS A 145 -3.13 16.29 1.50
C HIS A 145 -3.10 17.61 0.70
N GLU A 146 -3.26 17.55 -0.63
CA GLU A 146 -3.16 18.71 -1.54
C GLU A 146 -4.04 19.91 -1.13
N ARG A 147 -5.24 19.62 -0.63
CA ARG A 147 -6.24 20.65 -0.27
C ARG A 147 -6.17 21.10 1.19
N ASP A 148 -5.48 20.35 2.03
CA ASP A 148 -5.43 20.58 3.46
C ASP A 148 -4.14 19.98 4.04
N GLU A 149 -3.11 20.80 4.19
CA GLU A 149 -1.81 20.39 4.71
C GLU A 149 -1.88 19.87 6.16
N THR A 150 -2.98 20.10 6.89
CA THR A 150 -3.19 19.54 8.23
C THR A 150 -3.61 18.08 8.22
N GLN A 151 -4.04 17.57 7.07
CA GLN A 151 -4.39 16.17 6.87
C GLN A 151 -3.27 15.44 6.13
N SER A 152 -3.00 14.20 6.53
CA SER A 152 -2.09 13.30 5.82
C SER A 152 -2.87 12.21 5.06
N LYS A 153 -2.27 11.74 3.97
CA LYS A 153 -2.73 10.56 3.23
C LYS A 153 -1.60 9.57 3.06
N LEU A 154 -1.96 8.30 2.95
CA LEU A 154 -1.02 7.23 2.75
C LEU A 154 -0.71 7.08 1.26
N ALA A 155 0.57 6.95 0.92
CA ALA A 155 1.05 6.87 -0.45
C ALA A 155 2.18 5.84 -0.65
N LEU A 156 2.15 5.17 -1.78
CA LEU A 156 3.30 4.54 -2.42
C LEU A 156 3.89 5.53 -3.42
N ILE A 157 5.20 5.75 -3.34
CA ILE A 157 5.91 6.77 -4.12
C ILE A 157 6.88 6.07 -5.07
N PRO A 158 6.50 5.82 -6.34
CA PRO A 158 7.34 5.11 -7.29
C PRO A 158 8.72 5.74 -7.45
N LEU A 159 9.72 4.88 -7.68
CA LEU A 159 11.16 5.19 -7.77
C LEU A 159 11.80 5.63 -6.45
N TRP A 160 11.12 6.46 -5.67
CA TRP A 160 11.64 6.97 -4.41
C TRP A 160 11.69 5.88 -3.33
N ASP A 161 10.67 5.04 -3.26
CA ASP A 161 10.56 3.92 -2.32
C ASP A 161 11.51 2.74 -2.62
N MET A 162 12.32 2.84 -3.68
CA MET A 162 13.41 1.92 -4.00
C MET A 162 14.74 2.32 -3.34
N CYS A 163 14.82 3.53 -2.79
CA CYS A 163 15.98 3.96 -2.02
C CYS A 163 16.04 3.18 -0.69
N ASN A 164 17.13 2.45 -0.47
CA ASN A 164 17.33 1.73 0.79
C ASN A 164 17.60 2.69 1.95
N HIS A 165 17.27 2.24 3.16
CA HIS A 165 17.60 2.94 4.39
C HIS A 165 19.13 3.01 4.60
N TRP A 166 19.63 4.17 4.98
CA TRP A 166 21.00 4.36 5.48
C TRP A 166 20.95 5.15 6.79
N PRO A 167 21.75 4.81 7.82
CA PRO A 167 21.77 5.55 9.08
C PRO A 167 22.08 7.03 8.86
N GLY A 168 21.21 7.93 9.30
CA GLY A 168 21.37 9.38 9.16
C GLY A 168 20.12 10.15 9.55
N GLU A 169 20.18 11.48 9.52
CA GLU A 169 18.99 12.30 9.73
C GLU A 169 17.97 12.07 8.60
N ASN A 170 16.69 11.98 8.99
CA ASN A 170 15.58 12.08 8.05
C ASN A 170 15.67 13.44 7.36
N ARG A 171 16.23 13.47 6.14
CA ARG A 171 16.25 14.67 5.30
C ARG A 171 14.84 14.92 4.76
N LYS A 172 13.93 15.34 5.65
CA LYS A 172 12.57 15.81 5.34
C LYS A 172 12.56 17.08 4.46
N ASN A 173 13.72 17.73 4.30
CA ASN A 173 13.92 18.91 3.46
C ASN A 173 14.20 18.57 1.98
N MET A 174 13.56 17.54 1.43
CA MET A 174 13.34 17.49 -0.02
C MET A 174 12.01 18.21 -0.27
N HIS A 175 12.06 19.55 -0.22
CA HIS A 175 10.90 20.43 -0.32
C HIS A 175 10.02 20.04 -1.53
N CYS A 176 8.82 19.52 -1.26
CA CYS A 176 7.76 19.46 -2.25
C CYS A 176 7.19 20.88 -2.36
N SER A 177 7.78 21.70 -3.22
CA SER A 177 7.15 22.97 -3.61
C SER A 177 6.07 22.63 -4.64
N ILE A 178 4.81 22.83 -4.28
CA ILE A 178 3.72 22.97 -5.23
C ILE A 178 3.88 24.39 -5.80
N GLU A 179 4.36 24.50 -7.04
CA GLU A 179 4.20 25.74 -7.79
C GLU A 179 2.90 25.60 -8.56
N GLU A 180 1.90 26.41 -8.17
CA GLU A 180 0.75 26.71 -9.02
C GLU A 180 1.28 27.34 -10.31
N ASN A 181 0.97 26.73 -11.45
CA ASN A 181 1.17 27.36 -12.75
C ASN A 181 0.24 28.58 -12.83
N LEU A 182 0.76 29.75 -12.46
CA LEU A 182 0.31 31.02 -12.99
C LEU A 182 0.95 31.24 -14.36
N LEU A 183 0.09 31.60 -15.31
CA LEU A 183 0.33 32.20 -16.64
C LEU A 183 0.19 31.27 -17.85
N GLY A 184 -0.88 31.55 -18.60
CA GLY A 184 -1.24 31.03 -19.91
C GLY A 184 -2.72 31.27 -20.17
#